data_AF-A0A151I6Y7-F1
#
_entry.id   AF-A0A151I6Y7-F1
#
_cell.length_a   1.000
_cell.length_b   1.000
_cell.length_c   1.000
_cell.angle_alpha   90.00
_cell.angle_beta   90.00
_cell.angle_gamma   90.00
#
_symmetry.space_group_name_H-M   'P 1'
#
loop_
_entity.id
_entity.type
_entity.pdbx_description
1 polymer ?
#
loop_
_entity_poly.entity_id
_entity_poly.type
_entity_poly.pdbx_seq_one_letter_code
_entity_poly.pdbx_strand_id
1 'polypeptide(L)'
;SLYLQYYAESHAVIYIVDSSDRDRIPDSKETFDKVISSEHLIGVPLLVLANKQDVPDCMGVREVKPIFNQNAHLIGRRDCMVMPVSALNGDGVDEGIHWLVDCVKRNSDIRPPRNQDDNSLS
;
A
#
# COMPACT_ATOMS: atom_id res chain seq x y z
N SER A 1 -12.98 -14.69 -6.48
CA SER A 1 -11.50 -14.82 -6.47
C SER A 1 -11.01 -14.45 -5.09
N LEU A 2 -10.01 -15.16 -4.57
CA LEU A 2 -9.42 -14.93 -3.24
C LEU A 2 -8.94 -13.46 -3.05
N TYR A 3 -8.40 -12.84 -4.10
CA TYR A 3 -7.98 -11.43 -4.08
C TYR A 3 -9.13 -10.44 -3.83
N LEU A 4 -10.32 -10.71 -4.37
CA LEU A 4 -11.48 -9.83 -4.18
C LEU A 4 -11.97 -9.89 -2.73
N GLN A 5 -11.95 -11.07 -2.11
CA GLN A 5 -12.31 -11.22 -0.71
C GLN A 5 -11.32 -10.47 0.18
N TYR A 6 -10.01 -10.61 -0.05
CA TYR A 6 -9.02 -9.84 0.70
C TYR A 6 -9.22 -8.33 0.51
N TYR A 7 -9.44 -7.84 -0.70
CA TYR A 7 -9.68 -6.41 -0.93
C TYR A 7 -10.94 -5.89 -0.27
N ALA A 8 -12.01 -6.69 -0.24
CA ALA A 8 -13.26 -6.34 0.43
C ALA A 8 -13.13 -6.30 1.96
N GLU A 9 -12.09 -6.89 2.54
CA GLU A 9 -11.86 -6.94 3.99
C GLU A 9 -10.70 -6.05 4.46
N SER A 10 -9.80 -5.63 3.58
CA SER A 10 -8.63 -4.80 3.90
C SER A 10 -8.95 -3.37 4.37
N HIS A 11 -8.53 -3.00 5.57
CA HIS A 11 -8.57 -1.60 6.05
C HIS A 11 -7.44 -0.73 5.52
N ALA A 12 -6.40 -1.32 4.95
CA ALA A 12 -5.24 -0.65 4.38
C ALA A 12 -4.58 -1.51 3.29
N VAL A 13 -3.81 -0.89 2.42
CA VAL A 13 -2.95 -1.57 1.44
C VAL A 13 -1.50 -1.14 1.67
N ILE A 14 -0.61 -2.13 1.78
CA ILE A 14 0.85 -1.91 1.72
C ILE A 14 1.33 -2.52 0.41
N TYR A 15 1.91 -1.68 -0.46
CA TYR A 15 2.52 -2.11 -1.71
C TYR A 15 4.04 -1.98 -1.59
N ILE A 16 4.75 -3.10 -1.70
CA ILE A 16 6.21 -3.15 -1.53
C ILE A 16 6.86 -3.22 -2.90
N VAL A 17 7.71 -2.24 -3.20
CA VAL A 17 8.51 -2.17 -4.43
C VAL A 17 9.90 -2.69 -4.13
N ASP A 18 10.36 -3.67 -4.90
CA ASP A 18 11.76 -4.09 -4.90
C ASP A 18 12.60 -3.05 -5.64
N SER A 19 13.16 -2.07 -4.92
CA SER A 19 13.84 -0.94 -5.55
C SER A 19 15.20 -1.31 -6.16
N SER A 20 15.71 -2.52 -5.86
CA SER A 20 16.95 -3.01 -6.46
C SER A 20 16.74 -3.58 -7.87
N ASP A 21 15.51 -3.90 -8.24
CA ASP A 21 15.19 -4.62 -9.47
C ASP A 21 14.50 -3.72 -10.50
N ARG A 22 15.32 -2.94 -11.22
CA ARG A 22 14.85 -1.97 -12.22
C ARG A 22 14.09 -2.62 -13.37
N ASP A 23 14.46 -3.85 -13.73
CA ASP A 23 13.89 -4.58 -14.87
C ASP A 23 12.44 -5.01 -14.62
N ARG A 24 12.08 -5.30 -13.36
CA ARG A 24 10.71 -5.69 -12.98
C ARG A 24 9.80 -4.52 -12.59
N ILE A 25 10.28 -3.28 -12.61
CA ILE A 25 9.46 -2.10 -12.28
C ILE A 25 8.24 -1.95 -13.20
N PRO A 26 8.31 -2.16 -14.54
CA PRO A 26 7.14 -2.07 -15.40
C PRO A 26 6.03 -3.05 -15.02
N ASP A 27 6.39 -4.31 -14.75
CA ASP A 27 5.44 -5.37 -14.35
C ASP A 27 4.83 -5.08 -12.97
N SER A 28 5.67 -4.61 -12.03
CA SER A 28 5.23 -4.16 -10.72
C SER A 28 4.23 -3.00 -10.85
N LYS A 29 4.51 -2.02 -11.72
CA LYS A 29 3.63 -0.89 -11.97
C LYS A 29 2.28 -1.32 -12.56
N GLU A 30 2.26 -2.26 -13.51
CA GLU A 30 1.01 -2.79 -14.06
C GLU A 30 0.18 -3.49 -12.97
N THR A 31 0.84 -4.25 -12.09
CA THR A 31 0.17 -4.89 -10.96
C THR A 31 -0.38 -3.87 -9.97
N PHE A 32 0.40 -2.84 -9.66
CA PHE A 32 -0.02 -1.74 -8.80
C PHE A 32 -1.26 -1.03 -9.35
N ASP A 33 -1.31 -0.77 -10.66
CA ASP A 33 -2.47 -0.14 -11.30
C ASP A 33 -3.75 -0.96 -11.13
N LYS A 34 -3.66 -2.29 -11.28
CA LYS A 34 -4.79 -3.21 -11.05
C LYS A 34 -5.28 -3.18 -9.61
N VAL A 35 -4.36 -3.03 -8.65
CA VAL A 35 -4.69 -2.91 -7.22
C VAL A 35 -5.44 -1.60 -6.97
N ILE A 36 -4.87 -0.46 -7.37
CA ILE A 36 -5.47 0.85 -7.05
C ILE A 36 -6.78 1.11 -7.81
N SER A 37 -6.98 0.46 -8.96
CA SER A 37 -8.23 0.54 -9.73
C SER A 37 -9.38 -0.30 -9.15
N SER A 38 -9.12 -1.13 -8.13
CA SER A 38 -10.17 -1.98 -7.54
C SER A 38 -11.21 -1.14 -6.80
N GLU A 39 -12.48 -1.35 -7.13
CA GLU A 39 -13.61 -0.71 -6.46
C GLU A 39 -13.68 -1.03 -4.95
N HIS A 40 -13.24 -2.21 -4.55
CA HIS A 40 -13.18 -2.63 -3.14
C HIS A 40 -12.13 -1.89 -2.32
N LEU A 41 -11.20 -1.19 -2.97
CA LEU A 41 -10.12 -0.45 -2.33
C LEU A 41 -10.32 1.07 -2.38
N ILE A 42 -11.47 1.54 -2.87
CA ILE A 42 -11.78 2.98 -2.89
C ILE A 42 -11.75 3.53 -1.45
N GLY A 43 -11.00 4.63 -1.26
CA GLY A 43 -10.87 5.29 0.04
C GLY A 43 -9.96 4.58 1.05
N VAL A 44 -9.45 3.39 0.74
CA VAL A 44 -8.55 2.64 1.63
C VAL A 44 -7.16 3.27 1.63
N PRO A 45 -6.56 3.56 2.79
CA PRO A 45 -5.18 4.05 2.89
C PRO A 45 -4.18 3.18 2.12
N LEU A 46 -3.27 3.83 1.40
CA LEU A 46 -2.27 3.19 0.56
C LEU A 46 -0.85 3.61 0.99
N LEU A 47 -0.06 2.64 1.45
CA LEU A 47 1.35 2.82 1.75
C LEU A 47 2.19 2.14 0.67
N VAL A 48 3.04 2.90 -0.03
CA VAL A 48 4.00 2.37 -0.99
C VAL A 48 5.40 2.41 -0.38
N LEU A 49 6.02 1.25 -0.25
CA LEU A 49 7.34 1.11 0.36
C LEU A 49 8.38 0.83 -0.73
N ALA A 50 9.29 1.77 -0.95
CA ALA A 50 10.48 1.56 -1.77
C ALA A 50 11.49 0.75 -0.95
N ASN A 51 11.43 -0.58 -1.05
CA ASN A 51 12.19 -1.51 -0.24
C ASN A 51 13.59 -1.77 -0.81
N LYS A 52 14.46 -2.37 0.01
CA LYS A 52 15.87 -2.70 -0.28
C LYS A 52 16.79 -1.50 -0.41
N GLN A 53 16.54 -0.45 0.39
CA GLN A 53 17.40 0.73 0.43
C GLN A 53 18.81 0.45 1.00
N ASP A 54 19.03 -0.74 1.57
CA ASP A 54 20.35 -1.26 1.95
C ASP A 54 21.21 -1.71 0.75
N VAL A 55 20.60 -1.92 -0.42
CA VAL A 55 21.32 -2.37 -1.63
C VAL A 55 21.93 -1.17 -2.35
N PRO A 56 23.24 -1.21 -2.70
CA PRO A 56 23.87 -0.16 -3.51
C PRO A 56 23.15 0.04 -4.85
N ASP A 57 23.08 1.30 -5.30
CA ASP A 57 22.49 1.71 -6.59
C ASP A 57 21.00 1.38 -6.79
N CYS A 58 20.30 0.97 -5.72
CA CYS A 58 18.85 0.80 -5.75
C CYS A 58 18.13 2.12 -6.04
N MET A 59 16.90 2.02 -6.54
CA MET A 59 16.07 3.19 -6.81
C MET A 59 15.66 3.88 -5.51
N GLY A 60 15.96 5.17 -5.39
CA GLY A 60 15.47 5.98 -4.29
C GLY A 60 13.99 6.36 -4.46
N VAL A 61 13.36 6.87 -3.41
CA VAL A 61 11.98 7.39 -3.47
C VAL A 61 11.79 8.45 -4.57
N ARG A 62 12.82 9.24 -4.87
CA ARG A 62 12.79 10.23 -5.96
C ARG A 62 12.59 9.61 -7.34
N GLU A 63 13.05 8.38 -7.54
CA GLU A 63 12.86 7.62 -8.79
C GLU A 63 11.57 6.80 -8.76
N VAL A 64 11.26 6.14 -7.62
CA VAL A 64 10.08 5.29 -7.48
C VAL A 64 8.78 6.09 -7.52
N LYS A 65 8.71 7.21 -6.78
CA LYS A 65 7.44 7.97 -6.61
C LYS A 65 6.85 8.46 -7.94
N PRO A 66 7.60 9.06 -8.88
CA PRO A 66 7.05 9.48 -10.17
C PRO A 66 6.44 8.33 -10.97
N ILE A 67 7.08 7.14 -10.95
CA ILE A 67 6.62 5.97 -11.71
C ILE A 67 5.27 5.51 -11.17
N PHE A 68 5.16 5.29 -9.86
CA PHE A 68 3.92 4.81 -9.24
C PHE A 68 2.82 5.88 -9.19
N ASN A 69 3.16 7.16 -9.39
CA ASN A 69 2.18 8.25 -9.49
C ASN A 69 1.70 8.57 -10.91
N GLN A 70 2.16 7.88 -11.96
CA GLN A 70 1.70 8.15 -13.34
C GLN A 70 0.17 8.07 -13.49
N ASN A 71 -0.46 7.14 -12.77
CA ASN A 71 -1.92 6.98 -12.73
C ASN A 71 -2.52 7.49 -11.41
N ALA A 72 -2.01 8.61 -10.87
CA ALA A 72 -2.46 9.16 -9.59
C ALA A 72 -3.98 9.44 -9.52
N HIS A 73 -4.65 9.63 -10.67
CA HIS A 73 -6.11 9.76 -10.72
C HIS A 73 -6.84 8.50 -10.20
N LEU A 74 -6.25 7.30 -10.32
CA LEU A 74 -6.79 6.05 -9.77
C LEU A 74 -6.58 5.92 -8.25
N ILE A 75 -5.55 6.58 -7.71
CA ILE A 75 -5.35 6.69 -6.25
C ILE A 75 -6.51 7.52 -5.66
N GLY A 76 -6.95 8.57 -6.35
CA GLY A 76 -8.11 9.36 -5.93
C GLY A 76 -7.82 10.13 -4.64
N ARG A 77 -8.80 10.19 -3.72
CA ARG A 77 -8.71 10.98 -2.48
C ARG A 77 -8.26 10.19 -1.23
N ARG A 78 -7.86 8.92 -1.40
CA ARG A 78 -7.38 8.09 -0.29
C ARG A 78 -6.07 8.65 0.26
N ASP A 79 -5.82 8.46 1.55
CA ASP A 79 -4.50 8.72 2.13
C ASP A 79 -3.45 7.87 1.40
N CYS A 80 -2.37 8.50 0.93
CA CYS A 80 -1.34 7.82 0.17
C CYS A 80 0.06 8.36 0.51
N MET A 81 0.99 7.46 0.80
CA MET A 81 2.39 7.80 1.10
C MET A 81 3.36 6.88 0.37
N VAL A 82 4.50 7.44 -0.05
CA VAL A 82 5.63 6.69 -0.61
C VAL A 82 6.85 6.98 0.25
N MET A 83 7.51 5.94 0.75
CA MET A 83 8.66 6.10 1.65
C MET A 83 9.76 5.04 1.44
N PRO A 84 11.01 5.34 1.82
CA PRO A 84 12.11 4.39 1.71
C PRO A 84 12.07 3.40 2.87
N VAL A 85 12.36 2.12 2.61
CA VAL A 85 12.54 1.13 3.67
C VAL A 85 13.69 0.16 3.36
N SER A 86 14.34 -0.33 4.42
CA SER A 86 15.10 -1.58 4.34
C SER A 86 14.43 -2.59 5.26
N ALA A 87 13.71 -3.54 4.67
CA ALA A 87 13.13 -4.64 5.45
C ALA A 87 14.22 -5.53 6.10
N LEU A 88 15.44 -5.53 5.56
CA LEU A 88 16.57 -6.27 6.13
C LEU A 88 17.06 -5.64 7.44
N ASN A 89 17.20 -4.31 7.46
CA ASN A 89 17.70 -3.58 8.62
C ASN A 89 16.60 -3.11 9.57
N GLY A 90 15.34 -3.08 9.11
CA GLY A 90 14.21 -2.49 9.83
C GLY A 90 14.02 -0.99 9.57
N ASP A 91 14.90 -0.35 8.81
CA ASP A 91 14.85 1.09 8.55
C ASP A 91 13.52 1.50 7.88
N GLY A 92 12.83 2.49 8.46
CA GLY A 92 11.59 3.06 7.92
C GLY A 92 10.33 2.21 8.11
N VAL A 93 10.45 0.98 8.63
CA VAL A 93 9.32 0.07 8.79
C VAL A 93 8.35 0.60 9.84
N ASP A 94 8.86 0.94 11.02
CA ASP A 94 8.03 1.42 12.12
C ASP A 94 7.32 2.72 11.74
N GLU A 95 8.01 3.68 11.13
CA GLU A 95 7.43 4.95 10.71
C GLU A 95 6.32 4.75 9.68
N GLY A 96 6.49 3.83 8.73
CA GLY A 96 5.47 3.50 7.74
C GLY A 96 4.24 2.87 8.36
N ILE A 97 4.43 1.93 9.28
CA ILE A 97 3.32 1.27 9.98
C ILE A 97 2.59 2.27 10.89
N HIS A 98 3.28 3.13 11.63
CA HIS A 98 2.66 4.16 12.45
C HIS A 98 1.77 5.10 11.62
N TRP A 99 2.28 5.59 10.48
CA TRP A 99 1.48 6.42 9.57
C TRP A 99 0.22 5.68 9.09
N LEU A 100 0.36 4.41 8.71
CA LEU A 100 -0.75 3.62 8.19
C LEU A 100 -1.82 3.39 9.26
N VAL A 101 -1.41 3.10 10.50
CA VAL A 101 -2.32 2.94 11.63
C VAL A 101 -3.12 4.22 11.87
N ASP A 102 -2.48 5.38 11.79
CA ASP A 102 -3.18 6.66 11.96
C ASP A 102 -4.16 6.92 10.80
N CYS A 103 -3.81 6.57 9.57
CA CYS A 103 -4.74 6.61 8.43
C CYS A 103 -5.94 5.69 8.65
N VAL A 104 -5.72 4.46 9.09
CA VAL A 104 -6.80 3.48 9.36
C VAL A 104 -7.75 3.99 10.44
N LYS A 105 -7.21 4.56 11.53
CA LYS A 105 -8.03 5.17 12.59
C LYS A 105 -8.87 6.33 12.08
N ARG A 106 -8.33 7.20 11.22
CA ARG A 106 -9.10 8.28 10.60
C ARG A 106 -10.16 7.77 9.63
N ASN A 107 -9.90 6.64 8.98
CA ASN A 107 -10.80 6.04 8.01
C ASN A 107 -11.84 5.09 8.65
N SER A 108 -11.88 4.95 9.98
CA SER A 108 -12.77 4.01 10.67
C SER A 108 -14.24 4.29 10.45
N ASP A 109 -14.62 5.55 10.20
CA ASP A 109 -16.02 5.91 9.95
C ASP A 109 -16.49 5.46 8.55
N ILE A 110 -15.57 5.47 7.58
CA ILE A 110 -15.83 5.04 6.19
C ILE A 110 -15.69 3.52 6.08
N ARG A 111 -14.75 2.94 6.84
CA ARG A 111 -14.46 1.50 6.84
C ARG A 111 -14.29 0.99 8.28
N PRO A 112 -15.39 0.71 8.98
CA PRO A 112 -15.32 0.32 10.39
C PRO A 112 -14.63 -1.04 10.57
N PRO A 113 -13.98 -1.26 11.72
CA PRO A 113 -13.52 -2.59 12.10
C PRO A 113 -14.72 -3.53 12.20
N ARG A 114 -14.57 -4.75 11.67
CA ARG A 114 -15.57 -5.79 11.88
C ARG A 114 -15.46 -6.28 13.31
N ASN A 115 -16.47 -6.03 14.13
CA ASN A 115 -16.59 -6.71 15.41
C ASN A 115 -16.85 -8.20 15.11
N GLN A 116 -16.00 -9.10 15.61
CA GLN A 116 -16.21 -10.56 15.54
C GLN A 116 -17.32 -11.05 16.48
N ASP A 117 -18.33 -10.21 16.75
CA ASP A 117 -19.51 -10.55 17.54
C ASP A 117 -20.74 -10.79 16.67
N ASP A 118 -20.55 -11.18 15.40
CA ASP A 118 -21.62 -11.74 14.58
C ASP A 118 -21.64 -13.28 14.68
N ASN A 119 -21.52 -13.77 15.92
CA ASN A 119 -21.82 -15.15 16.27
C ASN A 119 -23.18 -15.22 16.99
N SER A 120 -24.16 -14.49 16.47
CA SER A 120 -25.55 -14.57 16.90
C SER A 120 -26.49 -14.71 15.71
N LEU A 121 -26.95 -15.95 15.53
CA LEU A 121 -28.13 -16.42 14.79
C LEU A 121 -27.91 -16.51 13.26
N SER A 122 -27.84 -17.69 12.64
CA SER A 122 -28.65 -18.92 12.84
C SER A 122 -27.93 -20.18 12.39
#